data_AF-F3FX76-F1
#
_entry.id   AF-F3FX76-F1
#
_cell.length_a   1.000
_cell.length_b   1.000
_cell.length_c   1.000
_cell.angle_alpha   90.00
_cell.angle_beta   90.00
_cell.angle_gamma   90.00
#
_symmetry.space_group_name_H-M   'P 1'
#
loop_
_entity.id
_entity.type
_entity.pdbx_description
1 polymer ?
#
loop_
_entity_poly.entity_id
_entity_poly.type
_entity_poly.pdbx_seq_one_letter_code
_entity_poly.pdbx_strand_id
1 'polypeptide(L)' 'GLDKNGAAIDGFAQLGFGFVEIGTVTPRPQPGNPKPRIFRLPNAEAIINRMGFNNLGVDNLVSRVEAAKYRG' A
#
# COMPACT_ATOMS: atom_id res chain seq x y z
N GLY A 1 1.62 -3.89 -1.53
CA GLY A 1 2.68 -3.35 -0.62
C GLY A 1 2.90 -1.84 -0.74
N LEU A 2 2.84 -1.32 -1.96
CA LEU A 2 3.05 0.09 -2.30
C LEU A 2 1.87 0.98 -1.87
N ASP A 3 0.66 0.62 -2.28
CA ASP A 3 -0.58 1.24 -1.80
C ASP A 3 -1.27 0.35 -0.76
N LYS A 4 -0.91 0.52 0.52
CA LYS A 4 -1.43 -0.35 1.59
C LYS A 4 -2.89 -0.13 1.94
N ASN A 5 -3.42 1.06 1.66
CA ASN A 5 -4.74 1.49 2.12
C ASN A 5 -5.70 1.79 0.95
N GLY A 6 -5.32 1.46 -0.29
CA GLY A 6 -6.13 1.73 -1.48
C GLY A 6 -6.33 3.22 -1.75
N ALA A 7 -5.38 4.06 -1.35
CA ALA A 7 -5.52 5.52 -1.44
C ALA A 7 -5.38 6.07 -2.86
N ALA A 8 -4.78 5.30 -3.78
CA ALA A 8 -4.40 5.76 -5.11
C ALA A 8 -4.69 4.73 -6.21
N ILE A 9 -5.71 3.88 -6.04
CA ILE A 9 -6.11 2.83 -7.00
C ILE A 9 -6.24 3.39 -8.43
N ASP A 10 -7.07 4.42 -8.61
CA ASP A 10 -7.31 5.03 -9.93
C ASP A 10 -6.06 5.69 -10.53
N GLY A 11 -5.17 6.20 -9.67
CA GLY A 11 -3.91 6.80 -10.09
C GLY A 11 -2.94 5.75 -10.64
N PHE A 12 -2.77 4.63 -9.92
CA PHE A 12 -1.93 3.53 -10.38
C PHE A 12 -2.49 2.85 -11.63
N ALA A 13 -3.81 2.70 -11.74
CA ALA A 13 -4.46 2.11 -12.92
C ALA A 13 -4.15 2.89 -14.21
N GLN A 14 -3.91 4.21 -14.13
CA GLN A 14 -3.58 5.05 -15.28
C GLN A 14 -2.11 4.97 -15.72
N LEU A 15 -1.23 4.36 -14.94
CA LEU A 15 0.20 4.27 -15.24
C LEU A 15 0.58 3.12 -16.20
N GLY A 16 -0.41 2.39 -16.72
CA GLY A 16 -0.20 1.30 -17.68
C GLY A 16 0.08 -0.07 -17.06
N PHE A 17 -0.14 -0.24 -15.75
CA PHE A 17 -0.11 -1.56 -15.12
C PHE A 17 -1.36 -2.37 -15.51
N GLY A 18 -1.19 -3.66 -15.80
CA GLY A 18 -2.33 -4.54 -16.14
C GLY A 18 -3.25 -4.84 -14.95
N PHE A 19 -2.77 -4.70 -13.72
CA PHE A 19 -3.55 -4.76 -12.48
C PHE A 19 -2.77 -4.11 -11.33
N VAL A 20 -3.42 -3.83 -10.20
CA VAL A 20 -2.81 -3.23 -9.00
C VAL A 20 -3.09 -4.08 -7.76
N GLU A 21 -2.05 -4.44 -7.02
CA GLU A 21 -2.18 -5.14 -5.73
C GLU A 21 -2.07 -4.15 -4.55
N ILE A 22 -3.20 -3.94 -3.86
CA ILE A 22 -3.27 -3.11 -2.65
C ILE A 22 -3.03 -3.95 -1.37
N GLY A 23 -2.66 -3.28 -0.27
CA GLY A 23 -2.35 -3.91 1.01
C GLY A 23 -0.85 -4.14 1.23
N THR A 24 -0.40 -5.03 2.11
CA THR A 24 -1.18 -5.92 2.98
C THR A 24 -1.99 -5.15 4.02
N VAL A 25 -3.25 -5.54 4.19
CA VAL A 25 -4.17 -5.02 5.21
C VAL A 25 -4.36 -6.05 6.32
N THR A 26 -4.66 -5.59 7.53
CA THR A 26 -5.04 -6.44 8.66
C THR A 26 -6.49 -6.16 9.05
N PRO A 27 -7.20 -7.10 9.72
CA PRO A 27 -8.58 -6.84 10.14
C PRO A 27 -8.74 -5.56 10.96
N ARG A 28 -7.79 -5.30 11.88
CA ARG A 28 -7.74 -4.08 12.69
C ARG A 28 -6.62 -3.16 12.22
N PRO A 29 -6.76 -1.82 12.37
CA PRO A 29 -5.68 -0.88 12.08
C PRO A 29 -4.46 -1.12 12.97
N GLN A 30 -3.28 -0.86 12.43
CA GLN A 30 -2.05 -0.91 13.20
C GLN A 30 -0.99 0.08 12.68
N PRO A 31 -0.21 0.72 13.57
CA PRO A 31 0.77 1.73 13.19
C PRO A 31 2.03 1.14 12.52
N GLY A 32 2.30 -0.14 12.74
CA GLY A 32 3.54 -0.83 12.38
C GLY A 32 4.74 -0.44 13.25
N ASN A 33 5.95 -0.78 12.82
CA ASN A 33 7.17 -0.55 13.61
C ASN A 33 7.52 0.95 13.74
N PRO A 34 8.22 1.42 14.79
CA PRO A 34 8.70 2.81 14.88
C PRO A 34 9.58 3.22 13.69
N LYS A 35 9.55 4.52 13.34
CA LYS A 35 10.42 5.10 12.30
C LYS A 35 11.84 5.32 12.87
N PRO A 36 12.91 5.30 12.03
CA PRO A 36 12.93 4.96 10.60
C PRO A 36 12.78 3.47 10.34
N ARG A 37 12.13 3.10 9.23
CA ARG A 37 11.73 1.71 8.92
C ARG A 37 11.75 1.31 7.43
N ILE A 38 12.22 2.22 6.57
CA ILE A 38 12.50 1.97 5.15
C ILE A 38 13.77 2.73 4.80
N PHE A 39 14.70 2.06 4.12
CA PHE A 39 16.03 2.55 3.84
C PHE A 39 16.36 2.26 2.37
N ARG A 40 16.83 3.27 1.63
CA ARG A 40 17.26 3.14 0.24
C ARG A 40 18.77 2.95 0.18
N LEU A 41 19.23 2.07 -0.71
CA LEU A 41 20.64 1.81 -0.99
C LEU A 41 20.91 2.06 -2.48
N PRO A 42 21.11 3.32 -2.90
CA PRO A 42 21.15 3.68 -4.32
C PRO A 42 22.24 2.95 -5.12
N ASN A 43 23.43 2.80 -4.53
CA ASN A 43 24.56 2.11 -5.19
C ASN A 43 24.30 0.63 -5.49
N ALA A 44 23.31 0.03 -4.83
CA ALA A 44 22.90 -1.35 -5.02
C ALA A 44 21.49 -1.46 -5.64
N GLU A 45 20.89 -0.34 -6.04
CA GLU A 45 19.51 -0.26 -6.52
C GLU A 45 18.50 -0.99 -5.61
N ALA A 46 18.73 -0.94 -4.30
CA ALA A 46 18.03 -1.79 -3.33
C ALA A 46 17.27 -1.01 -2.25
N ILE A 47 16.32 -1.68 -1.61
CA ILE A 47 15.53 -1.17 -0.48
C ILE A 47 15.48 -2.21 0.63
N ILE A 48 15.77 -1.79 1.87
CA ILE A 48 15.52 -2.58 3.09
C ILE A 48 14.31 -1.98 3.79
N ASN A 49 13.33 -2.79 4.19
CA ASN A 49 12.18 -2.33 4.93
C ASN A 49 11.83 -3.26 6.10
N ARG A 50 11.33 -2.65 7.19
CA ARG A 50 10.81 -3.34 8.38
C ARG A 50 9.52 -2.64 8.82
N MET A 51 8.57 -2.52 7.90
CA MET A 51 7.38 -1.69 8.09
C MET A 51 6.40 -2.23 9.16
N GLY A 52 6.33 -3.56 9.33
CA GLY A 52 5.46 -4.21 10.33
C GLY A 52 3.96 -4.06 10.04
N PHE A 53 3.53 -4.34 8.80
CA PHE A 53 2.12 -4.29 8.36
C PHE A 53 1.34 -3.01 8.77
N ASN A 54 1.95 -1.82 8.70
CA ASN A 54 1.22 -0.58 8.96
C ASN A 54 0.04 -0.37 7.98
N ASN A 55 -1.18 -0.25 8.47
CA ASN A 55 -2.40 -0.04 7.66
C ASN A 55 -3.57 0.50 8.52
N LEU A 56 -4.63 0.97 7.86
CA LEU A 56 -5.82 1.57 8.48
C LEU A 56 -6.96 0.58 8.77
N GLY A 57 -6.74 -0.72 8.60
CA GLY A 57 -7.75 -1.77 8.80
C GLY A 57 -8.55 -2.09 7.53
N VAL A 58 -9.26 -3.22 7.57
CA VAL A 58 -10.02 -3.73 6.42
C VAL A 58 -11.20 -2.83 6.06
N ASP A 59 -11.90 -2.26 7.04
CA ASP A 59 -13.06 -1.40 6.81
C ASP A 59 -12.69 -0.16 5.98
N ASN A 60 -11.56 0.47 6.32
CA ASN A 60 -11.03 1.58 5.52
C ASN A 60 -10.66 1.13 4.10
N LEU A 61 -10.05 -0.04 3.95
CA LEU A 61 -9.65 -0.54 2.62
C LEU A 61 -10.87 -0.82 1.74
N VAL A 62 -11.90 -1.48 2.28
CA VAL A 62 -13.14 -1.78 1.54
C VAL A 62 -13.81 -0.50 1.06
N SER A 63 -13.97 0.50 1.94
CA SER A 63 -14.55 1.79 1.54
C SER A 63 -13.77 2.48 0.40
N ARG A 64 -12.44 2.33 0.38
CA ARG A 64 -11.59 2.88 -0.69
C ARG A 64 -11.74 2.12 -2.00
N VAL A 65 -11.88 0.80 -1.94
CA VAL A 65 -12.14 -0.04 -3.12
C VAL A 65 -13.50 0.26 -3.72
N GLU A 66 -14.54 0.38 -2.89
CA GLU A 66 -15.90 0.71 -3.36
C GLU A 66 -15.97 2.10 -4.03
N ALA A 67 -15.16 3.04 -3.57
CA ALA A 67 -15.08 4.38 -4.15
C ALA A 67 -14.20 4.48 -5.42
N ALA A 68 -13.40 3.45 -5.72
CA ALA A 68 -12.51 3.46 -6.88
C ALA A 68 -13.31 3.36 -8.19
N LYS A 69 -12.84 4.06 -9.23
CA LYS A 69 -13.45 4.02 -10.56
C LYS A 69 -12.87 2.93 -11.45
N TYR A 70 -11.70 2.40 -11.10
CA TYR A 70 -11.07 1.29 -11.78
C TYR A 70 -11.99 0.06 -11.82
N ARG A 71 -12.20 -0.51 -13.02
CA ARG A 71 -13.13 -1.64 -13.24
C ARG A 71 -12.45 -2.95 -13.65
N GLY A 72 -11.11 -3.00 -13.63
CA GLY A 72 -10.34 -4.06 -14.28
C GLY A 72 -9.90 -3.60 -15.67
#